data_AF-A0A2N2ISB9-F1
#
_entry.id   AF-A0A2N2ISB9-F1
#
_cell.length_a   1.000
_cell.length_b   1.000
_cell.length_c   1.000
_cell.angle_alpha   90.00
_cell.angle_beta   90.00
_cell.angle_gamma   90.00
#
_symmetry.space_group_name_H-M   'P 1'
#
loop_
_entity.id
_entity.type
_entity.pdbx_description
1 polymer ?
#
loop_
_entity_poly.entity_id
_entity_poly.type
_entity_poly.pdbx_seq_one_letter_code
_entity_poly.pdbx_strand_id
1 'polypeptide(L)'
;MKNRYDEKEAQAFVGAYPNCPRELALRVYTSRLLGAEEDLVLHGGGNTSVKCTITNLVGEAQEILYIKGSGWDLGVIAPQGFPGLDLAYLRKLRQVGELSDAEMVNQFRTHLLDAGSPNPSIETLVHAFLPQ
;
A
#
# COMPACT_ATOMS: atom_id res chain seq x y z
N MET A 1 10.29 -8.59 21.33
CA MET A 1 9.40 -8.71 20.15
C MET A 1 9.19 -10.18 19.81
N LYS A 2 7.94 -10.63 19.66
CA LYS A 2 7.59 -12.02 19.29
C LYS A 2 7.00 -12.02 17.88
N ASN A 3 7.40 -12.97 17.03
CA ASN A 3 6.75 -13.16 15.74
C ASN A 3 5.35 -13.74 15.93
N ARG A 4 4.31 -13.04 15.45
CA ARG A 4 2.89 -13.45 15.52
C ARG A 4 2.32 -13.92 14.17
N TYR A 5 3.16 -14.05 13.14
CA TYR A 5 2.71 -14.54 11.84
C TYR A 5 2.28 -16.00 11.92
N ASP A 6 1.07 -16.30 11.47
CA ASP A 6 0.54 -17.64 11.32
C ASP A 6 0.08 -17.88 9.87
N GLU A 7 0.61 -18.93 9.24
CA GLU A 7 0.35 -19.24 7.83
C GLU A 7 -1.12 -19.63 7.57
N LYS A 8 -1.77 -20.32 8.53
CA LYS A 8 -3.16 -20.75 8.37
C LYS A 8 -4.09 -19.56 8.47
N GLU A 9 -3.84 -18.67 9.42
CA GLU A 9 -4.58 -17.41 9.53
C GLU A 9 -4.38 -16.54 8.29
N ALA A 10 -3.15 -16.43 7.79
CA ALA A 10 -2.85 -15.65 6.58
C ALA A 10 -3.63 -16.17 5.37
N GLN A 11 -3.70 -17.50 5.16
CA GLN A 11 -4.47 -18.09 4.07
C GLN A 11 -5.98 -17.90 4.24
N ALA A 12 -6.50 -18.07 5.45
CA ALA A 12 -7.90 -17.80 5.75
C ALA A 12 -8.25 -16.31 5.49
N PHE A 13 -7.33 -15.39 5.83
CA PHE A 13 -7.49 -13.97 5.61
C PHE A 13 -7.54 -13.62 4.12
N VAL A 14 -6.68 -14.22 3.29
CA VAL A 14 -6.75 -14.09 1.83
C VAL A 14 -8.11 -14.56 1.30
N GLY A 15 -8.60 -15.69 1.79
CA GLY A 15 -9.91 -16.23 1.40
C GLY A 15 -11.09 -15.31 1.73
N ALA A 16 -10.96 -14.45 2.75
CA ALA A 16 -12.00 -13.49 3.13
C ALA A 16 -12.09 -12.27 2.19
N TYR A 17 -11.09 -12.04 1.32
CA TYR A 17 -11.06 -10.92 0.38
C TYR A 17 -10.86 -11.38 -1.09
N PRO A 18 -11.83 -12.10 -1.68
CA PRO A 18 -11.68 -12.72 -3.01
C PRO A 18 -11.55 -11.70 -4.15
N ASN A 19 -12.02 -10.47 -3.96
CA ASN A 19 -12.03 -9.41 -4.98
C ASN A 19 -10.80 -8.48 -4.88
N CYS A 20 -9.80 -8.82 -4.08
CA CYS A 20 -8.57 -8.04 -3.98
C CYS A 20 -7.35 -8.91 -4.37
N PRO A 21 -6.24 -8.29 -4.83
CA PRO A 21 -5.00 -9.04 -5.06
C PRO A 21 -4.56 -9.78 -3.80
N ARG A 22 -4.12 -11.03 -3.96
CA ARG A 22 -3.67 -11.88 -2.84
C ARG A 22 -2.59 -11.19 -2.00
N GLU A 23 -1.67 -10.51 -2.66
CA GLU A 23 -0.56 -9.76 -2.06
C GLU A 23 -1.08 -8.63 -1.17
N LEU A 24 -2.15 -7.97 -1.59
CA LEU A 24 -2.81 -6.92 -0.81
C LEU A 24 -3.50 -7.49 0.43
N ALA A 25 -4.24 -8.60 0.30
CA ALA A 25 -4.85 -9.25 1.46
C ALA A 25 -3.81 -9.68 2.50
N LEU A 26 -2.69 -10.28 2.05
CA LEU A 26 -1.58 -10.64 2.93
C LEU A 26 -0.94 -9.42 3.56
N ARG A 27 -0.79 -8.33 2.81
CA ARG A 27 -0.27 -7.08 3.36
C ARG A 27 -1.18 -6.56 4.47
N VAL A 28 -2.48 -6.50 4.26
CA VAL A 28 -3.47 -6.14 5.29
C VAL A 28 -3.30 -7.00 6.55
N TYR A 29 -3.19 -8.33 6.40
CA TYR A 29 -2.93 -9.23 7.54
C TYR A 29 -1.67 -8.84 8.31
N THR A 30 -0.53 -8.69 7.62
CA THR A 30 0.73 -8.32 8.28
C THR A 30 0.71 -6.92 8.89
N SER A 31 -0.02 -5.98 8.28
CA SER A 31 -0.20 -4.63 8.79
C SER A 31 -0.97 -4.63 10.11
N ARG A 32 -1.99 -5.49 10.24
CA ARG A 32 -2.71 -5.68 11.50
C ARG A 32 -1.83 -6.30 12.58
N LEU A 33 -0.97 -7.26 12.24
CA LEU A 33 0.00 -7.80 13.19
C LEU A 33 0.96 -6.73 13.71
N LEU A 34 1.46 -5.85 12.82
CA LEU A 34 2.32 -4.73 13.20
C LEU A 34 1.57 -3.68 14.03
N GLY A 35 0.36 -3.31 13.62
CA GLY A 35 -0.46 -2.33 14.33
C GLY A 35 -0.99 -2.80 15.69
N ALA A 36 -1.01 -4.12 15.94
CA ALA A 36 -1.36 -4.69 17.24
C ALA A 36 -0.18 -4.68 18.25
N GLU A 37 1.02 -4.26 17.84
CA GLU A 37 2.19 -4.13 18.70
C GLU A 37 2.48 -2.65 18.98
N GLU A 38 2.06 -2.18 20.16
CA GLU A 38 2.21 -0.77 20.58
C GLU A 38 3.67 -0.29 20.59
N ASP A 39 4.61 -1.20 20.84
CA ASP A 39 6.06 -0.94 20.79
C ASP A 39 6.58 -0.65 19.36
N LEU A 40 5.82 -1.03 18.32
CA LEU A 40 6.21 -0.86 16.92
C LEU A 40 5.47 0.30 16.25
N VAL A 41 4.19 0.47 16.58
CA VAL A 41 3.34 1.48 15.93
C VAL A 41 2.64 2.30 17.01
N LEU A 42 3.09 3.54 17.17
CA LEU A 42 2.41 4.51 18.01
C LEU A 42 1.28 5.17 17.22
N HIS A 43 0.07 5.10 17.79
CA HIS A 43 -1.16 5.82 17.42
C HIS A 43 -1.24 6.35 15.97
N GLY A 44 -1.77 5.54 15.05
CA GLY A 44 -2.03 5.95 13.67
C GLY A 44 -0.78 6.15 12.79
N GLY A 45 0.42 6.01 13.36
CA GLY A 45 1.70 6.03 12.64
C GLY A 45 1.96 4.75 11.84
N GLY A 46 3.18 4.64 11.31
CA GLY A 46 3.64 3.50 10.52
C GLY A 46 3.05 3.46 9.11
N ASN A 47 3.86 3.01 8.16
CA ASN A 47 3.47 2.78 6.77
C ASN A 47 3.85 1.37 6.34
N THR A 48 2.98 0.77 5.56
CA THR A 48 3.21 -0.54 4.97
C THR A 48 2.76 -0.48 3.52
N SER A 49 3.40 -1.27 2.67
CA SER A 49 3.08 -1.31 1.25
C SER A 49 3.30 -2.69 0.65
N VAL A 50 2.75 -2.91 -0.53
CA VAL A 50 3.03 -4.09 -1.33
C VAL A 50 3.02 -3.73 -2.81
N LYS A 51 3.95 -4.31 -3.57
CA LYS A 51 4.03 -4.20 -5.03
C LYS A 51 3.42 -5.46 -5.60
N CYS A 52 2.53 -5.33 -6.58
CA CYS A 52 1.99 -6.48 -7.29
C CYS A 52 1.62 -6.10 -8.71
N THR A 53 1.32 -7.10 -9.54
CA THR A 53 0.80 -6.91 -10.89
C THR A 53 -0.69 -7.20 -10.90
N ILE A 54 -1.47 -6.30 -11.47
CA ILE A 54 -2.91 -6.50 -11.69
C ILE A 54 -3.22 -6.42 -13.19
N THR A 55 -4.40 -6.89 -13.58
CA THR A 55 -4.95 -6.66 -14.92
C THR A 55 -5.86 -5.44 -14.88
N ASN A 56 -5.60 -4.45 -15.72
CA ASN A 56 -6.42 -3.24 -15.81
C ASN A 56 -7.72 -3.47 -16.60
N LEU A 57 -8.56 -2.44 -16.70
CA LEU A 57 -9.87 -2.51 -17.38
C LEU A 57 -9.80 -2.95 -18.85
N VAL A 58 -8.70 -2.64 -19.53
CA VAL A 58 -8.49 -2.99 -20.95
C VAL A 58 -7.72 -4.30 -21.14
N GLY A 59 -7.44 -5.03 -20.05
CA GLY A 59 -6.83 -6.36 -20.11
C GLY A 59 -5.30 -6.37 -20.05
N GLU A 60 -4.66 -5.23 -19.76
CA GLU A 60 -3.20 -5.13 -19.71
C GLU A 60 -2.66 -5.38 -18.30
N ALA A 61 -1.46 -5.96 -18.23
CA ALA A 61 -0.75 -6.11 -16.97
C ALA A 61 -0.16 -4.76 -16.52
N GLN A 62 -0.44 -4.35 -15.29
CA GLN A 62 0.03 -3.10 -14.71
C GLN A 62 0.70 -3.36 -13.34
N GLU A 63 1.89 -2.80 -13.13
CA GLU A 63 2.55 -2.81 -11.82
C GLU A 63 1.92 -1.76 -10.91
N ILE A 64 1.47 -2.18 -9.73
CA ILE A 64 0.82 -1.32 -8.73
C ILE A 64 1.61 -1.35 -7.43
N LEU A 65 1.76 -0.17 -6.82
CA LEU A 65 2.12 -0.01 -5.43
C LEU A 65 0.86 0.26 -4.62
N TYR A 66 0.47 -0.70 -3.80
CA TYR A 66 -0.51 -0.47 -2.74
C TYR A 66 0.21 0.01 -1.49
N ILE A 67 -0.16 1.18 -0.98
CA ILE A 67 0.46 1.78 0.22
C ILE A 67 -0.60 2.30 1.16
N LYS A 68 -0.37 2.21 2.47
CA LYS A 68 -1.28 2.74 3.49
C LYS A 68 -1.68 4.19 3.18
N GLY A 69 -2.99 4.44 3.20
CA GLY A 69 -3.61 5.74 3.09
C GLY A 69 -3.61 6.51 4.41
N SER A 70 -3.62 7.83 4.30
CA SER A 70 -3.77 8.74 5.43
C SER A 70 -5.10 8.50 6.17
N GLY A 71 -5.06 8.59 7.50
CA GLY A 71 -6.25 8.42 8.36
C GLY A 71 -6.61 6.97 8.70
N TRP A 72 -5.88 5.98 8.20
CA TRP A 72 -6.10 4.57 8.53
C TRP A 72 -5.20 4.10 9.67
N ASP A 73 -5.77 3.32 10.58
CA ASP A 73 -5.06 2.62 11.64
C ASP A 73 -4.62 1.23 11.15
N LEU A 74 -3.31 0.92 11.23
CA LEU A 74 -2.77 -0.37 10.82
C LEU A 74 -3.38 -1.55 11.58
N GLY A 75 -3.75 -1.38 12.85
CA GLY A 75 -4.32 -2.45 13.68
C GLY A 75 -5.67 -2.97 13.18
N VAL A 76 -6.41 -2.15 12.42
CA VAL A 76 -7.74 -2.49 11.90
C VAL A 76 -7.89 -2.25 10.40
N ILE A 77 -6.80 -1.93 9.70
CA ILE A 77 -6.81 -1.56 8.28
C ILE A 77 -7.47 -2.64 7.42
N ALA A 78 -8.14 -2.22 6.35
CA ALA A 78 -8.75 -3.09 5.34
C ALA A 78 -8.15 -2.78 3.96
N PRO A 79 -8.43 -3.56 2.90
CA PRO A 79 -7.89 -3.28 1.56
C PRO A 79 -8.14 -1.84 1.07
N GLN A 80 -9.28 -1.24 1.43
CA GLN A 80 -9.63 0.15 1.09
C GLN A 80 -8.69 1.20 1.72
N GLY A 81 -7.98 0.82 2.78
CA GLY A 81 -6.94 1.63 3.39
C GLY A 81 -5.62 1.62 2.63
N PHE A 82 -5.53 0.91 1.51
CA PHE A 82 -4.36 0.87 0.64
C PHE A 82 -4.71 1.41 -0.76
N PRO A 83 -4.59 2.73 -1.00
CA PRO A 83 -4.59 3.27 -2.36
C PRO A 83 -3.55 2.57 -3.22
N GLY A 84 -3.96 2.14 -4.41
CA GLY A 84 -3.06 1.63 -5.45
C GLY A 84 -2.57 2.77 -6.32
N LEU A 85 -1.27 2.83 -6.60
CA LEU A 85 -0.64 3.78 -7.53
C LEU A 85 0.11 3.04 -8.64
N ASP A 86 0.15 3.65 -9.82
CA ASP A 86 0.99 3.18 -10.93
C ASP A 86 2.48 3.20 -10.54
N LEU A 87 3.04 2.01 -10.28
CA LEU A 87 4.43 1.88 -9.85
C LEU A 87 5.43 2.22 -10.97
N ALA A 88 5.09 1.90 -12.22
CA ALA A 88 5.94 2.20 -13.35
C ALA A 88 6.07 3.71 -13.54
N TYR A 89 4.98 4.45 -13.34
CA TYR A 89 5.00 5.90 -13.28
C TYR A 89 5.83 6.44 -12.10
N LEU A 90 5.56 5.97 -10.88
CA LEU A 90 6.28 6.44 -9.69
C LEU A 90 7.80 6.28 -9.84
N ARG A 91 8.27 5.17 -10.42
CA ARG A 91 9.70 4.93 -10.70
C ARG A 91 10.31 5.98 -11.62
N LYS A 92 9.55 6.53 -12.59
CA LYS A 92 10.03 7.59 -13.50
C LYS A 92 10.27 8.92 -12.76
N LEU A 93 9.55 9.17 -11.66
CA LEU A 93 9.74 10.37 -10.84
C LEU A 93 11.16 10.48 -10.25
N ARG A 94 11.92 9.37 -10.21
CA ARG A 94 13.34 9.38 -9.82
C ARG A 94 14.23 10.22 -10.75
N GLN A 95 13.75 10.53 -11.96
CA GLN A 95 14.45 11.39 -12.93
C GLN A 95 14.21 12.89 -12.65
N VAL A 96 13.24 13.22 -11.79
CA VAL A 96 12.94 14.60 -11.41
C VAL A 96 13.88 15.00 -10.27
N GLY A 97 14.68 16.05 -10.48
CA GLY A 97 15.70 16.48 -9.53
C GLY A 97 15.13 17.02 -8.22
N GLU A 98 14.03 17.77 -8.29
CA GLU A 98 13.31 18.33 -7.13
C GLU A 98 11.81 18.26 -7.36
N LEU A 99 11.07 17.91 -6.31
CA LEU A 99 9.61 17.82 -6.32
C LEU A 99 9.08 18.51 -5.08
N SER A 100 8.25 19.55 -5.24
CA SER A 100 7.60 20.20 -4.10
C SER A 100 6.55 19.26 -3.49
N ASP A 101 6.20 19.46 -2.22
CA ASP A 101 5.17 18.65 -1.56
C ASP A 101 3.82 18.72 -2.29
N ALA A 102 3.45 19.91 -2.77
CA ALA A 102 2.22 20.10 -3.53
C ALA A 102 2.23 19.32 -4.85
N GLU A 103 3.35 19.35 -5.57
CA GLU A 103 3.48 18.59 -6.81
C GLU A 103 3.54 17.09 -6.53
N MET A 104 4.25 16.65 -5.50
CA MET A 104 4.29 15.24 -5.07
C MET A 104 2.89 14.70 -4.79
N VAL A 105 2.09 15.44 -4.01
CA VAL A 105 0.69 15.07 -3.74
C VAL A 105 -0.13 15.04 -5.03
N ASN A 106 0.04 16.01 -5.94
CA ASN A 106 -0.63 16.02 -7.23
C ASN A 106 -0.28 14.79 -8.08
N GLN A 107 1.00 14.43 -8.14
CA GLN A 107 1.49 13.26 -8.86
C GLN A 107 0.92 11.97 -8.30
N PHE A 108 0.82 11.85 -6.97
CA PHE A 108 0.17 10.71 -6.35
C PHE A 108 -1.32 10.64 -6.71
N ARG A 109 -2.04 11.76 -6.66
CA ARG A 109 -3.49 11.79 -6.93
C ARG A 109 -3.85 11.47 -8.37
N THR A 110 -3.07 11.99 -9.31
CA THR A 110 -3.32 11.77 -10.76
C THR A 110 -2.97 10.36 -11.23
N HIS A 111 -2.23 9.59 -10.43
CA HIS A 111 -1.80 8.23 -10.74
C HIS A 111 -2.34 7.18 -9.77
N LEU A 112 -3.43 7.51 -9.08
CA LEU A 112 -4.23 6.53 -8.33
C LEU A 112 -4.95 5.59 -9.31
N LEU A 113 -5.00 4.31 -8.94
CA LEU A 113 -5.83 3.32 -9.61
C LEU A 113 -7.33 3.63 -9.49
N ASP A 114 -7.73 4.17 -8.33
CA ASP A 114 -9.10 4.60 -8.04
C ASP A 114 -9.08 6.03 -7.47
N ALA A 115 -9.71 6.95 -8.19
CA ALA A 115 -9.79 8.37 -7.82
C ALA A 115 -10.51 8.60 -6.47
N GLY A 116 -11.39 7.68 -6.06
CA GLY A 116 -12.09 7.72 -4.77
C GLY A 116 -11.24 7.24 -3.58
N SER A 117 -10.05 6.69 -3.83
CA SER A 117 -9.15 6.21 -2.77
C SER A 117 -8.67 7.33 -1.85
N PRO A 118 -8.34 7.02 -0.57
CA PRO A 118 -7.76 7.99 0.33
C PRO A 118 -6.40 8.48 -0.17
N ASN A 119 -5.93 9.60 0.36
CA ASN A 119 -4.58 10.11 0.05
C ASN A 119 -3.53 9.08 0.49
N PRO A 120 -2.59 8.68 -0.38
CA PRO A 120 -1.51 7.79 0.01
C PRO A 120 -0.54 8.46 0.99
N SER A 121 0.26 7.67 1.69
CA SER A 121 1.32 8.20 2.56
C SER A 121 2.28 9.11 1.79
N ILE A 122 2.75 10.18 2.43
CA ILE A 122 3.82 11.03 1.89
C ILE A 122 5.13 10.26 1.63
N GLU A 123 5.33 9.13 2.32
CA GLU A 123 6.51 8.26 2.17
C GLU A 123 6.44 7.36 0.92
N THR A 124 5.41 7.51 0.06
CA THR A 124 5.17 6.66 -1.11
C THR A 124 6.40 6.48 -2.00
N LEU A 125 7.17 7.54 -2.27
CA LEU A 125 8.36 7.43 -3.11
C LEU A 125 9.46 6.56 -2.49
N VAL A 126 9.60 6.57 -1.15
CA VAL A 126 10.54 5.68 -0.45
C VAL A 126 10.16 4.22 -0.74
N HIS A 127 8.88 3.88 -0.60
CA HIS A 127 8.39 2.53 -0.88
C HIS A 127 8.52 2.15 -2.37
N ALA A 128 8.27 3.09 -3.28
CA ALA A 128 8.37 2.88 -4.73
C ALA A 128 9.81 2.62 -5.18
N PHE A 129 10.80 3.28 -4.56
CA PHE A 129 12.20 3.22 -4.96
C PHE A 129 13.01 2.09 -4.33
N LEU A 130 12.48 1.45 -3.28
CA LEU A 130 13.04 0.20 -2.80
C LEU A 130 12.97 -0.88 -3.90
N PRO A 131 13.95 -1.78 -4.01
CA PRO A 131 13.88 -2.92 -4.92
C PRO A 131 12.67 -3.82 -4.60
N GLN A 132 12.36 -4.73 -5.51
CA GLN A 132 11.45 -5.84 -5.22
C GLN A 132 12.22 -6.95 -4.50
#